data_AF-A0A5J4SNZ6-F1
#
_entry.id   AF-A0A5J4SNZ6-F1
#
_cell.length_a   1.000
_cell.length_b   1.000
_cell.length_c   1.000
_cell.angle_alpha   90.00
_cell.angle_beta   90.00
_cell.angle_gamma   90.00
#
_symmetry.space_group_name_H-M   'P 1'
#
loop_
_entity.id
_entity.type
_entity.pdbx_description
1 polymer ?
#
loop_
_entity_poly.entity_id
_entity_poly.type
_entity_poly.pdbx_seq_one_letter_code
_entity_poly.pdbx_strand_id
1 'polypeptide(L)'
;MGRSSEGYLPQARGIVDFTYFSAWVSENRFCIGQEKVEEKSNEITAIPKLLDSLDISDAVVSIDAIGTQTKIAEKIVEQGGHYFLSVKRNQQSLLDDMEHAFKVNKGTVFTDEIESNHGRIETRQCSMLPAKDYLLEENIQAWKQVATLIKYRRTEK
;
A
#
# COMPACT_ATOMS: atom_id res chain seq x y z
N MET A 1 -2.67 -3.71 5.65
CA MET A 1 -3.31 -2.37 5.73
C MET A 1 -2.76 -1.67 6.96
N GLY A 2 -1.75 -0.82 6.81
CA GLY A 2 -1.23 -0.02 7.93
C GLY A 2 -2.32 0.94 8.41
N ARG A 3 -2.53 1.02 9.73
CA ARG A 3 -3.34 2.07 10.34
C ARG A 3 -2.41 2.95 11.15
N SER A 4 -2.39 4.25 10.84
CA SER A 4 -1.93 5.25 11.79
C SER A 4 -2.92 5.28 12.95
N SER A 5 -2.40 5.17 14.18
CA SER A 5 -3.21 5.27 15.39
C SER A 5 -2.59 6.35 16.27
N GLU A 6 -3.35 7.42 16.49
CA GLU A 6 -3.01 8.51 17.38
C GLU A 6 -3.39 8.10 18.81
N GLY A 7 -2.42 8.07 19.72
CA GLY A 7 -2.62 7.62 21.10
C GLY A 7 -2.44 8.76 22.10
N TYR A 8 -3.43 8.99 22.96
CA TYR A 8 -3.41 10.03 24.00
C TYR A 8 -3.15 9.43 25.38
N LEU A 9 -2.10 9.90 26.09
CA LEU A 9 -1.89 9.62 27.51
C LEU A 9 -1.71 10.96 28.26
N PRO A 10 -2.53 11.27 29.28
CA PRO A 10 -2.44 12.54 29.98
C PRO A 10 -1.37 12.47 31.07
N GLN A 11 -0.20 13.08 30.84
CA GLN A 11 0.73 13.47 31.90
C GLN A 11 1.23 14.90 31.64
N ALA A 12 1.32 15.68 32.72
CA ALA A 12 1.40 17.13 32.69
C ALA A 12 2.68 17.70 32.03
N ARG A 13 2.48 18.83 31.32
CA ARG A 13 3.44 19.77 30.68
C ARG A 13 3.92 19.42 29.25
N GLY A 14 3.38 20.19 28.29
CA GLY A 14 3.81 20.25 26.89
C GLY A 14 3.02 19.28 26.00
N ILE A 15 2.27 19.80 25.04
CA ILE A 15 1.63 18.97 24.01
C ILE A 15 2.72 18.60 23.02
N VAL A 16 3.15 17.34 23.06
CA VAL A 16 4.08 16.77 22.08
C VAL A 16 3.28 15.73 21.32
N ASP A 17 3.03 15.99 20.04
CA ASP A 17 2.26 15.07 19.19
C ASP A 17 3.19 13.97 18.68
N PHE A 18 2.77 12.71 18.78
CA PHE A 18 3.60 11.56 18.40
C PHE A 18 2.86 10.67 17.42
N THR A 19 3.38 10.58 16.20
CA THR A 19 2.87 9.68 15.17
C THR A 19 3.59 8.33 15.25
N TYR A 20 2.85 7.23 15.12
CA TYR A 20 3.41 5.88 15.04
C TYR A 20 3.03 5.22 13.71
N PHE A 21 3.98 4.50 13.13
CA PHE A 21 3.76 3.62 11.99
C PHE A 21 3.71 2.17 12.48
N SER A 22 2.63 1.45 12.20
CA SER A 22 2.40 0.09 12.72
C SER A 22 2.36 -0.96 11.61
N ALA A 23 2.95 -2.12 11.89
CA ALA A 23 2.84 -3.33 11.07
C ALA A 23 1.77 -4.25 11.64
N TRP A 24 0.87 -4.71 10.76
CA TRP A 24 -0.31 -5.49 11.13
C TRP A 24 -0.39 -6.77 10.30
N VAL A 25 -0.55 -7.91 10.99
CA VAL A 25 -0.81 -9.21 10.36
C VAL A 25 -2.31 -9.41 10.25
N SER A 26 -2.80 -9.53 9.02
CA SER A 26 -4.25 -9.52 8.75
C SER A 26 -4.89 -10.84 9.16
N GLU A 27 -4.21 -11.95 8.92
CA GLU A 27 -4.60 -13.34 9.20
C GLU A 27 -4.88 -13.52 10.70
N ASN A 28 -3.98 -13.03 11.53
CA ASN A 28 -4.01 -13.24 12.97
C ASN A 28 -4.57 -12.02 13.73
N ARG A 29 -4.89 -10.94 13.02
CA ARG A 29 -5.48 -9.70 13.54
C ARG A 29 -4.72 -9.11 14.74
N PHE A 30 -3.39 -9.03 14.64
CA PHE A 30 -2.58 -8.38 15.66
C PHE A 30 -1.42 -7.56 15.08
N CYS A 31 -0.89 -6.65 15.90
CA CYS A 31 0.22 -5.79 15.56
C CYS A 31 1.55 -6.47 15.93
N ILE A 32 2.47 -6.56 14.98
CA ILE A 32 3.77 -7.23 15.14
C ILE A 32 4.93 -6.27 15.38
N GLY A 33 4.73 -4.98 15.12
CA GLY A 33 5.76 -3.97 15.32
C GLY A 33 5.20 -2.57 15.11
N GLN A 34 5.82 -1.61 15.78
CA GLN A 34 5.51 -0.19 15.65
C GLN A 34 6.81 0.60 15.68
N GLU A 35 6.93 1.56 14.79
CA GLU A 35 8.05 2.50 14.77
C GLU A 35 7.51 3.90 15.00
N LYS A 36 8.15 4.64 15.91
CA LYS A 36 7.82 6.03 16.18
C LYS A 36 8.30 6.90 15.02
N VAL A 37 7.41 7.75 14.52
CA VAL A 37 7.75 8.80 13.57
C VAL A 37 8.26 10.00 14.39
N GLU A 38 9.55 10.32 14.28
CA GLU A 38 10.12 11.47 14.97
C GLU A 38 9.49 12.79 14.46
N GLU A 39 9.39 13.82 15.30
CA GLU A 39 8.66 15.09 15.01
C GLU A 39 9.04 15.80 13.71
N LYS A 40 10.23 15.51 13.13
CA LYS A 40 10.72 16.07 11.86
C LYS A 40 10.92 15.01 10.76
N SER A 41 10.60 13.76 11.05
CA SER A 41 10.75 12.63 10.15
C SER A 41 9.41 12.31 9.49
N ASN A 42 9.43 11.96 8.21
CA ASN A 42 8.24 11.50 7.51
C ASN A 42 8.10 9.98 7.70
N GLU A 43 6.88 9.45 7.70
CA GLU A 43 6.56 8.00 7.76
C GLU A 43 7.43 7.15 6.81
N ILE A 44 7.81 7.75 5.68
CA ILE A 44 8.77 7.25 4.69
C ILE A 44 10.06 6.70 5.31
N THR A 45 10.58 7.35 6.35
CA THR A 45 11.84 6.98 7.02
C THR A 45 11.63 5.95 8.14
N ALA A 46 10.42 5.85 8.68
CA ALA A 46 10.06 4.85 9.69
C ALA A 46 9.80 3.48 9.05
N ILE A 47 9.26 3.44 7.83
CA ILE A 47 8.97 2.20 7.11
C ILE A 47 10.21 1.29 6.99
N PRO A 48 11.38 1.74 6.47
CA PRO A 48 12.56 0.89 6.37
C PRO A 48 13.01 0.33 7.72
N LYS A 49 13.00 1.15 8.79
CA LYS A 49 13.39 0.71 10.14
C LYS A 49 12.46 -0.39 10.64
N LEU A 50 11.16 -0.23 10.43
CA LEU A 50 10.19 -1.25 10.82
C LEU A 50 10.40 -2.55 10.04
N LEU A 51 10.60 -2.47 8.71
CA LEU A 51 10.88 -3.66 7.89
C LEU A 51 12.15 -4.37 8.34
N ASP A 52 13.20 -3.66 8.74
CA ASP A 52 14.43 -4.26 9.27
C ASP A 52 14.23 -5.04 10.58
N SER A 53 13.16 -4.74 11.33
CA SER A 53 12.84 -5.43 12.59
C SER A 53 11.92 -6.66 12.41
N LEU A 54 11.41 -6.90 11.21
CA LEU A 54 10.40 -7.92 10.93
C LEU A 54 10.96 -8.99 10.00
N ASP A 55 10.61 -10.25 10.26
CA ASP A 55 10.74 -11.31 9.26
C ASP A 55 9.51 -11.28 8.36
N ILE A 56 9.72 -10.84 7.11
CA ILE A 56 8.68 -10.72 6.09
C ILE A 56 8.88 -11.71 4.94
N SER A 57 9.70 -12.74 5.16
CA SER A 57 9.94 -13.79 4.17
C SER A 57 8.62 -14.42 3.74
N ASP A 58 8.39 -14.52 2.43
CA ASP A 58 7.15 -15.01 1.80
C ASP A 58 5.86 -14.23 2.18
N ALA A 59 5.96 -13.10 2.87
CA ALA A 59 4.82 -12.27 3.25
C ALA A 59 4.47 -11.25 2.17
N VAL A 60 3.17 -10.96 2.00
CA VAL A 60 2.70 -9.85 1.16
C VAL A 60 2.60 -8.57 2.00
N VAL A 61 3.54 -7.66 1.79
CA VAL A 61 3.59 -6.37 2.46
C VAL A 61 2.76 -5.34 1.69
N SER A 62 1.65 -4.92 2.29
CA SER A 62 0.84 -3.80 1.77
C SER A 62 1.17 -2.51 2.53
N ILE A 63 1.48 -1.43 1.81
CA ILE A 63 1.73 -0.11 2.40
C ILE A 63 0.82 0.91 1.72
N ASP A 64 0.47 1.97 2.46
CA ASP A 64 -0.30 3.07 1.91
C ASP A 64 0.46 3.82 0.80
N ALA A 65 -0.24 4.77 0.19
CA ALA A 65 0.30 5.53 -0.93
C ALA A 65 1.53 6.38 -0.56
N ILE A 66 1.67 6.85 0.68
CA ILE A 66 2.80 7.68 1.11
C ILE A 66 4.08 6.85 1.12
N GLY A 67 3.98 5.58 1.52
CA GLY A 67 5.07 4.61 1.48
C GLY A 67 5.35 3.96 0.11
N THR A 68 4.60 4.30 -0.94
CA THR A 68 4.80 3.75 -2.29
C THR A 68 6.07 4.32 -2.94
N GLN A 69 7.21 3.72 -2.61
CA GLN A 69 8.54 4.09 -3.13
C GLN A 69 9.30 2.87 -3.62
N THR A 70 10.06 3.05 -4.70
CA THR A 70 10.88 2.01 -5.32
C THR A 70 11.88 1.39 -4.34
N LYS A 71 12.53 2.21 -3.51
CA LYS A 71 13.45 1.75 -2.46
C LYS A 71 12.79 0.86 -1.40
N ILE A 72 11.52 1.13 -1.07
CA ILE A 72 10.76 0.32 -0.12
C ILE A 72 10.38 -1.02 -0.76
N ALA A 73 9.92 -1.00 -2.02
CA ALA A 73 9.63 -2.22 -2.78
C ALA A 73 10.88 -3.09 -2.93
N GLU A 74 12.02 -2.48 -3.25
CA GLU A 74 13.31 -3.17 -3.35
C GLU A 74 13.70 -3.84 -2.03
N LYS A 75 13.58 -3.13 -0.90
CA LYS A 75 13.89 -3.67 0.42
C LYS A 75 13.01 -4.87 0.78
N ILE A 76 11.70 -4.80 0.49
CA ILE A 76 10.76 -5.90 0.72
C ILE A 76 11.22 -7.15 -0.05
N VAL A 77 11.56 -6.97 -1.32
CA VAL A 77 12.04 -8.05 -2.19
C VAL A 77 13.37 -8.64 -1.70
N GLU A 78 14.30 -7.80 -1.23
CA GLU A 78 15.59 -8.24 -0.71
C GLU A 78 15.47 -9.06 0.58
N GLN A 79 14.44 -8.82 1.37
CA GLN A 79 14.09 -9.62 2.55
C GLN A 79 13.24 -10.86 2.22
N GLY A 80 13.02 -11.16 0.93
CA GLY A 80 12.24 -12.34 0.50
C GLY A 80 10.72 -12.17 0.56
N GLY A 81 10.23 -10.95 0.77
CA GLY A 81 8.80 -10.64 0.76
C GLY A 81 8.27 -10.25 -0.63
N HIS A 82 6.95 -10.16 -0.72
CA HIS A 82 6.21 -9.60 -1.85
C HIS A 82 5.58 -8.27 -1.46
N TYR A 83 5.28 -7.39 -2.42
CA TYR A 83 4.65 -6.11 -2.12
C TYR A 83 3.35 -5.89 -2.87
N PHE A 84 2.43 -5.16 -2.24
CA PHE A 84 1.21 -4.64 -2.84
C PHE A 84 1.06 -3.16 -2.47
N LEU A 85 1.48 -2.27 -3.37
CA LEU A 85 1.62 -0.84 -3.11
C LEU A 85 0.58 -0.04 -3.88
N SER A 86 -0.02 0.95 -3.21
CA SER A 86 -1.05 1.79 -3.81
C SER A 86 -0.44 2.99 -4.53
N VAL A 87 -0.60 3.06 -5.85
CA VAL A 87 -0.17 4.21 -6.66
C VAL A 87 -1.25 5.31 -6.63
N LYS A 88 -0.86 6.54 -6.31
CA LYS A 88 -1.71 7.74 -6.35
C LYS A 88 -0.92 8.90 -6.98
N ARG A 89 -1.32 10.14 -6.69
CA ARG A 89 -0.75 11.38 -7.23
C ARG A 89 0.71 11.65 -6.83
N ASN A 90 1.26 10.93 -5.87
CA ASN A 90 2.68 11.05 -5.51
C ASN A 90 3.62 10.43 -6.56
N GLN A 91 3.09 9.64 -7.49
CA GLN A 91 3.83 9.04 -8.61
C GLN A 91 3.07 9.30 -9.91
N GLN A 92 2.99 10.57 -10.31
CA GLN A 92 2.07 11.01 -11.38
C GLN A 92 2.33 10.28 -12.72
N SER A 93 3.59 10.15 -13.15
CA SER A 93 3.92 9.44 -14.40
C SER A 93 3.49 7.97 -14.38
N LEU A 94 3.77 7.25 -13.29
CA LEU A 94 3.33 5.85 -13.15
C LEU A 94 1.79 5.74 -13.12
N LEU A 95 1.12 6.68 -12.46
CA LEU A 95 -0.33 6.72 -12.42
C LEU A 95 -0.91 6.92 -13.82
N ASP A 96 -0.37 7.87 -14.59
CA ASP A 96 -0.82 8.17 -15.95
C ASP A 96 -0.63 6.96 -16.88
N ASP A 97 0.51 6.27 -16.77
CA ASP A 97 0.78 5.01 -17.51
C ASP A 97 -0.25 3.93 -17.17
N MET A 98 -0.52 3.72 -15.89
CA MET A 98 -1.52 2.76 -15.43
C MET A 98 -2.93 3.13 -15.92
N GLU A 99 -3.30 4.41 -15.86
CA GLU A 99 -4.60 4.88 -16.33
C GLU A 99 -4.78 4.69 -17.84
N HIS A 100 -3.75 4.98 -18.63
CA HIS A 100 -3.73 4.71 -20.06
C HIS A 100 -3.83 3.21 -20.36
N ALA A 101 -3.06 2.37 -19.66
CA ALA A 101 -3.11 0.92 -19.81
C ALA A 101 -4.53 0.38 -19.62
N PHE A 102 -5.19 0.78 -18.52
CA PHE A 102 -6.56 0.36 -18.21
C PHE A 102 -7.64 0.98 -19.08
N LYS A 103 -7.32 2.05 -19.84
CA LYS A 103 -8.20 2.63 -20.84
C LYS A 103 -8.15 1.85 -22.16
N VAL A 104 -6.96 1.37 -22.53
CA VAL A 104 -6.75 0.57 -23.75
C VAL A 104 -7.20 -0.88 -23.56
N ASN A 105 -6.87 -1.49 -22.42
CA ASN A 105 -7.29 -2.83 -22.08
C ASN A 105 -7.87 -2.88 -20.67
N LYS A 106 -9.10 -3.39 -20.52
CA LYS A 106 -9.70 -3.57 -19.18
C LYS A 106 -9.06 -4.71 -18.39
N GLY A 107 -8.29 -5.58 -19.05
CA GLY A 107 -7.64 -6.73 -18.47
C GLY A 107 -8.62 -7.78 -17.97
N THR A 108 -8.15 -8.60 -17.04
CA THR A 108 -9.02 -9.55 -16.33
C THR A 108 -9.80 -8.78 -15.27
N VAL A 109 -11.14 -8.85 -15.32
CA VAL A 109 -12.02 -8.10 -14.42
C VAL A 109 -12.78 -9.05 -13.50
N PHE A 110 -12.65 -8.81 -12.20
CA PHE A 110 -13.43 -9.45 -11.14
C PHE A 110 -14.44 -8.43 -10.59
N THR A 111 -15.67 -8.88 -10.34
CA THR A 111 -16.74 -8.03 -9.80
C THR A 111 -17.44 -8.77 -8.68
N ASP A 112 -17.55 -8.13 -7.52
CA ASP A 112 -18.32 -8.59 -6.36
C ASP A 112 -19.39 -7.56 -6.03
N GLU A 113 -20.60 -8.02 -5.72
CA GLU A 113 -21.70 -7.19 -5.23
C GLU A 113 -22.04 -7.59 -3.80
N ILE A 114 -22.04 -6.61 -2.90
CA ILE A 114 -22.30 -6.80 -1.47
C ILE A 114 -23.51 -5.95 -1.11
N GLU A 115 -24.58 -6.62 -0.70
CA GLU A 115 -25.74 -5.96 -0.13
C GLU A 115 -25.53 -5.72 1.36
N SER A 116 -25.78 -4.49 1.81
CA SER A 116 -25.75 -4.14 3.23
C SER A 116 -27.16 -4.18 3.82
N ASN A 117 -27.26 -4.36 5.14
CA ASN A 117 -28.52 -4.49 5.88
C ASN A 117 -29.52 -3.32 5.74
N HIS A 118 -29.16 -2.24 5.05
CA HIS A 118 -30.00 -1.07 4.79
C HIS A 118 -30.36 -0.90 3.31
N GLY A 119 -30.28 -1.96 2.50
CA GLY A 119 -30.68 -1.96 1.07
C GLY A 119 -29.70 -1.25 0.14
N ARG A 120 -28.51 -0.91 0.63
CA ARG A 120 -27.44 -0.26 -0.12
C ARG A 120 -26.54 -1.33 -0.73
N ILE A 121 -26.30 -1.24 -2.03
CA ILE A 121 -25.53 -2.22 -2.79
C ILE A 121 -24.15 -1.64 -3.10
N GLU A 122 -23.11 -2.29 -2.57
CA GLU A 122 -21.73 -1.97 -2.87
C GLU A 122 -21.20 -2.93 -3.95
N THR A 123 -20.87 -2.39 -5.13
CA THR A 123 -20.16 -3.13 -6.17
C THR A 123 -18.65 -2.84 -6.06
N ARG A 124 -17.85 -3.89 -5.93
CA ARG A 124 -16.38 -3.86 -5.96
C ARG A 124 -15.89 -4.47 -7.26
N GLN A 125 -15.03 -3.76 -7.97
CA GLN A 125 -14.44 -4.23 -9.21
C GLN A 125 -12.91 -4.16 -9.14
N CYS A 126 -12.26 -5.27 -9.46
CA CYS A 126 -10.82 -5.40 -9.54
C CYS A 126 -10.41 -5.78 -10.96
N SER A 127 -9.56 -4.97 -11.58
CA SER A 127 -9.05 -5.20 -12.93
C SER A 127 -7.54 -5.41 -12.89
N MET A 128 -7.03 -6.39 -13.64
CA MET A 128 -5.62 -6.79 -13.62
C MET A 128 -4.99 -6.82 -15.02
N LEU A 129 -3.77 -6.31 -15.12
CA LEU A 129 -2.94 -6.38 -16.34
C LEU A 129 -1.50 -6.81 -16.00
N PRO A 130 -0.82 -7.57 -16.87
CA PRO A 130 0.60 -7.87 -16.72
C PRO A 130 1.45 -6.60 -16.88
N ALA A 131 2.25 -6.22 -15.88
CA ALA A 131 2.96 -4.94 -15.88
C ALA A 131 3.90 -4.78 -17.09
N LYS A 132 4.63 -5.84 -17.44
CA LYS A 132 5.62 -5.88 -18.53
C LYS A 132 5.09 -5.48 -19.91
N ASP A 133 3.79 -5.65 -20.16
CA ASP A 133 3.19 -5.41 -21.48
C ASP A 133 2.63 -3.98 -21.61
N TYR A 134 2.57 -3.24 -20.50
CA TYR A 134 1.87 -1.96 -20.41
C TYR A 134 2.67 -0.82 -19.77
N LEU A 135 3.65 -1.12 -18.93
CA LEU A 135 4.53 -0.10 -18.35
C LEU A 135 5.73 0.16 -19.25
N LEU A 136 6.23 1.39 -19.21
CA LEU A 136 7.52 1.76 -19.79
C LEU A 136 8.66 0.96 -19.15
N GLU A 137 9.71 0.69 -19.93
CA GLU A 137 10.87 -0.10 -19.48
C GLU A 137 11.54 0.51 -18.24
N GLU A 138 11.61 1.85 -18.17
CA GLU A 138 12.11 2.58 -16.99
C GLU A 138 11.33 2.24 -15.71
N ASN A 139 10.00 2.12 -15.81
CA ASN A 139 9.14 1.76 -14.68
C ASN A 139 9.30 0.28 -14.31
N ILE A 140 9.46 -0.61 -15.29
CA ILE A 140 9.73 -2.04 -15.03
C ILE A 140 11.09 -2.21 -14.32
N GLN A 141 12.11 -1.45 -14.72
CA GLN A 141 13.43 -1.51 -14.09
C GLN A 141 13.42 -0.87 -12.70
N ALA A 142 12.68 0.22 -12.50
CA ALA A 142 12.61 0.93 -11.22
C ALA A 142 11.84 0.15 -10.14
N TRP A 143 10.81 -0.62 -10.52
CA TRP A 143 10.00 -1.41 -9.60
C TRP A 143 10.42 -2.89 -9.63
N LYS A 144 11.39 -3.22 -8.77
CA LYS A 144 11.99 -4.56 -8.65
C LYS A 144 10.92 -5.66 -8.56
N GLN A 145 10.90 -6.59 -9.51
CA GLN A 145 9.94 -7.70 -9.61
C GLN A 145 8.46 -7.28 -9.76
N VAL A 146 8.16 -6.09 -10.30
CA VAL A 146 6.78 -5.71 -10.61
C VAL A 146 6.19 -6.65 -11.67
N ALA A 147 5.07 -7.30 -11.33
CA ALA A 147 4.44 -8.29 -12.20
C ALA A 147 3.05 -7.87 -12.70
N THR A 148 2.27 -7.15 -11.89
CA THR A 148 0.85 -6.93 -12.16
C THR A 148 0.40 -5.52 -11.79
N LEU A 149 -0.31 -4.87 -12.71
CA LEU A 149 -1.05 -3.64 -12.47
C LEU A 149 -2.44 -4.01 -12.00
N ILE A 150 -2.91 -3.35 -10.94
CA ILE A 150 -4.24 -3.59 -10.37
C ILE A 150 -4.99 -2.27 -10.28
N LYS A 151 -6.21 -2.25 -10.83
CA LYS A 151 -7.15 -1.14 -10.70
C LYS A 151 -8.35 -1.60 -9.89
N TYR A 152 -8.57 -0.92 -8.78
CA TYR A 152 -9.70 -1.17 -7.90
C TYR A 152 -10.72 -0.03 -8.00
N ARG A 153 -12.01 -0.38 -8.13
CA ARG A 153 -13.14 0.56 -8.14
C ARG A 153 -14.21 0.07 -7.18
N ARG A 154 -14.75 1.00 -6.40
CA ARG A 154 -15.95 0.78 -5.58
C ARG A 154 -17.05 1.73 -6.04
N THR A 155 -18.25 1.22 -6.26
CA THR A 155 -19.46 2.01 -6.53
C THR A 155 -20.55 1.60 -5.57
N GLU A 156 -21.30 2.58 -5.07
CA GLU A 156 -22.40 2.39 -4.14
C GLU A 156 -23.68 2.89 -4.83
N LYS A 157 -24.74 2.08 -4.79
CA LYS A 157 -26.07 2.41 -5.31
C LYS A 157 -27.11 2.32 -4.21
#